data_AF-A0A1V3G4U7-F1
#
_entry.id   AF-A0A1V3G4U7-F1
#
_cell.length_a   1.000
_cell.length_b   1.000
_cell.length_c   1.000
_cell.angle_alpha   90.00
_cell.angle_beta   90.00
_cell.angle_gamma   90.00
#
_symmetry.space_group_name_H-M   'P 1'
#
loop_
_entity.id
_entity.type
_entity.pdbx_description
1 polymer ?
#
loop_
_entity_poly.entity_id
_entity_poly.type
_entity_poly.pdbx_seq_one_letter_code
_entity_poly.pdbx_strand_id
1 'polypeptide(L)' 'MNRSLLRKMILRALKDYLWDEEDCMLTEQEWSQLEMKIMKQIKEEDQEEALYAIIQDVVYDYFTNK' A
#
# COMPACT_ATOMS: atom_id res chain seq x y z
N MET A 1 -9.97 9.70 2.34
CA MET A 1 -8.54 9.71 2.73
C MET A 1 -7.73 10.58 1.77
N ASN A 2 -6.75 11.35 2.25
CA ASN A 2 -5.89 12.19 1.42
C ASN A 2 -4.83 11.33 0.70
N ARG A 3 -4.63 11.53 -0.61
CA ARG A 3 -3.65 10.78 -1.43
C ARG A 3 -2.23 10.86 -0.86
N SER A 4 -1.82 12.02 -0.34
CA SER A 4 -0.50 12.19 0.27
C SER A 4 -0.33 11.34 1.53
N LEU A 5 -1.39 11.19 2.32
CA LEU A 5 -1.38 10.33 3.51
C LEU A 5 -1.30 8.85 3.12
N LEU A 6 -2.10 8.43 2.14
CA LEU A 6 -2.06 7.06 1.61
C LEU A 6 -0.66 6.68 1.11
N ARG A 7 -0.02 7.54 0.30
CA ARG A 7 1.36 7.30 -0.16
C ARG A 7 2.35 7.16 0.99
N LYS A 8 2.24 7.97 2.04
CA LYS A 8 3.10 7.85 3.23
C LYS A 8 2.90 6.52 3.96
N MET A 9 1.66 6.04 4.04
CA MET A 9 1.35 4.75 4.67
C MET A 9 1.87 3.57 3.84
N ILE A 10 1.71 3.62 2.52
CA ILE A 10 2.27 2.63 1.59
C ILE A 10 3.80 2.62 1.72
N LEU A 11 4.46 3.78 1.66
CA LEU A 11 5.92 3.88 1.84
C LEU A 11 6.40 3.28 3.16
N ARG A 12 5.64 3.46 4.24
CA ARG A 12 5.95 2.85 5.52
C ARG A 12 5.84 1.32 5.46
N ALA A 13 4.76 0.79 4.89
CA ALA A 13 4.61 -0.65 4.70
C ALA A 13 5.72 -1.24 3.78
N LEU A 14 6.10 -0.52 2.73
CA LEU A 14 7.22 -0.90 1.86
C LEU A 14 8.53 -1.01 2.63
N LYS A 15 8.84 -0.04 3.50
CA LYS A 15 10.02 -0.10 4.37
C LYS A 15 10.00 -1.27 5.33
N ASP A 16 8.82 -1.62 5.84
CA ASP A 16 8.64 -2.78 6.72
C ASP A 16 9.01 -4.10 5.99
N TYR A 17 8.81 -4.19 4.67
CA TYR A 17 9.10 -5.38 3.86
C TYR A 17 10.47 -5.41 3.17
N LEU A 18 10.93 -4.27 2.64
CA LEU A 18 12.14 -4.21 1.78
C LEU A 18 13.42 -3.90 2.56
N TRP A 19 13.32 -3.57 3.85
CA TRP A 19 14.39 -2.99 4.67
C TRP A 19 14.88 -1.65 4.11
N ASP A 20 15.40 -0.78 5.00
CA ASP A 20 15.71 0.63 4.69
C ASP A 20 16.80 0.84 3.61
N GLU A 21 17.44 -0.23 3.13
CA GLU A 21 18.56 -0.16 2.16
C GLU A 21 18.12 -0.23 0.69
N GLU A 22 16.91 -0.73 0.37
CA GLU A 22 16.37 -0.69 -0.99
C GLU A 22 15.31 0.42 -1.13
N ASP A 23 15.67 1.50 -1.82
CA ASP A 23 14.68 2.46 -2.30
C ASP A 23 13.71 1.73 -3.24
N CYS A 24 12.47 1.53 -2.78
CA CYS A 24 11.42 0.92 -3.59
C CYS A 24 11.08 1.84 -4.77
N MET A 25 11.66 1.58 -5.94
CA MET A 25 11.43 2.34 -7.18
C MET A 25 10.14 1.87 -7.86
N LEU A 26 8.98 2.14 -7.25
CA LEU A 26 7.69 1.94 -7.90
C LEU A 26 7.49 2.98 -9.02
N THR A 27 7.08 2.53 -10.19
CA THR A 27 6.65 3.39 -11.29
C THR A 27 5.33 4.10 -10.95
N GLU A 28 5.02 5.21 -11.62
CA GLU A 28 3.72 5.90 -11.43
C GLU A 28 2.51 5.01 -11.75
N GLN A 29 2.67 4.03 -12.65
CA GLN A 29 1.63 3.05 -12.94
C GLN A 29 1.41 2.11 -11.76
N GLU A 30 2.46 1.59 -11.15
CA GLU A 30 2.38 0.71 -9.98
C GLU A 30 1.83 1.45 -8.76
N TRP A 31 2.25 2.70 -8.56
CA TRP A 31 1.65 3.59 -7.57
C TRP A 31 0.14 3.73 -7.77
N SER A 32 -0.29 3.99 -9.00
CA SER A 32 -1.71 4.15 -9.32
C SER A 32 -2.51 2.87 -9.09
N GLN A 33 -1.91 1.70 -9.38
CA GLN A 33 -2.54 0.41 -9.15
C GLN A 33 -2.68 0.07 -7.66
N LEU A 34 -1.63 0.29 -6.87
CA LEU A 34 -1.65 0.08 -5.41
C LEU A 34 -2.68 1.01 -4.76
N GLU A 35 -2.64 2.30 -5.08
CA GLU A 35 -3.61 3.28 -4.59
C GLU A 35 -5.05 2.85 -4.91
N MET A 36 -5.30 2.39 -6.13
CA MET A 36 -6.64 1.94 -6.55
C MET A 36 -7.10 0.69 -5.80
N LYS A 37 -6.23 -0.33 -5.64
CA LYS A 37 -6.56 -1.57 -4.91
C LYS A 37 -6.87 -1.30 -3.45
N ILE A 38 -6.03 -0.53 -2.77
CA ILE A 38 -6.22 -0.16 -1.36
C ILE A 38 -7.52 0.62 -1.19
N MET A 39 -7.77 1.62 -2.03
CA MET A 39 -9.00 2.42 -1.96
C MET A 39 -10.26 1.61 -2.27
N LYS A 40 -10.15 0.54 -3.05
CA LYS A 40 -11.25 -0.40 -3.30
C LYS A 40 -11.53 -1.23 -2.04
N GLN A 41 -10.53 -1.87 -1.44
CA GLN A 41 -10.71 -2.70 -0.25
C GLN A 41 -11.18 -1.89 0.97
N ILE A 42 -10.66 -0.68 1.18
CA ILE A 42 -11.14 0.21 2.25
C ILE A 42 -12.65 0.51 2.13
N LYS A 43 -13.15 0.68 0.89
CA LYS A 43 -14.58 0.91 0.65
C LYS A 43 -15.43 -0.33 0.86
N GLU A 44 -14.85 -1.52 0.70
CA GLU A 44 -15.55 -2.79 0.85
C GLU A 44 -15.62 -3.23 2.32
N GLU A 45 -14.63 -2.88 3.15
CA GLU A 45 -14.52 -3.34 4.55
C GLU A 45 -15.05 -2.36 5.61
N ASP A 46 -15.40 -1.11 5.23
CA ASP A 46 -16.10 -0.09 6.06
C ASP A 46 -15.56 0.11 7.50
N GLN A 47 -14.27 -0.14 7.76
CA GLN A 47 -13.63 0.04 9.07
C GLN A 47 -12.27 0.74 8.97
N GLU A 48 -12.11 1.88 9.66
CA GLU A 48 -10.83 2.59 9.81
C GLU A 48 -9.75 1.74 10.49
N GLU A 49 -10.14 0.79 11.34
CA GLU A 49 -9.22 -0.13 12.03
C GLU A 49 -8.57 -1.13 11.06
N ALA A 50 -9.21 -1.40 9.91
CA ALA A 50 -8.69 -2.28 8.86
C ALA A 50 -7.68 -1.58 7.93
N LEU A 51 -7.56 -0.23 7.98
CA LEU A 51 -6.77 0.51 7.00
C LEU A 51 -5.30 0.08 6.93
N TYR A 52 -4.66 -0.08 8.09
CA TYR A 52 -3.27 -0.51 8.14
C TYR A 52 -3.10 -1.96 7.67
N ALA A 53 -4.03 -2.85 8.05
CA ALA A 53 -4.04 -4.24 7.63
C ALA A 53 -4.22 -4.37 6.10
N ILE A 54 -5.20 -3.67 5.54
CA ILE A 54 -5.44 -3.59 4.09
C ILE A 54 -4.20 -3.13 3.33
N ILE A 55 -3.53 -2.09 3.82
CA ILE A 55 -2.31 -1.58 3.17
C ILE A 55 -1.18 -2.63 3.26
N GLN A 56 -1.02 -3.27 4.41
CA GLN A 56 -0.03 -4.33 4.59
C GLN A 56 -0.29 -5.52 3.67
N ASP A 57 -1.54 -5.99 3.59
CA ASP A 57 -1.94 -7.12 2.75
C ASP A 57 -1.74 -6.82 1.27
N VAL A 58 -2.20 -5.65 0.79
CA VAL A 58 -2.04 -5.26 -0.62
C VAL A 58 -0.58 -5.11 -1.01
N VAL A 59 0.24 -4.53 -0.13
CA VAL A 59 1.68 -4.38 -0.37
C VAL A 59 2.36 -5.74 -0.35
N TYR A 60 2.06 -6.60 0.62
CA TYR A 60 2.60 -7.96 0.71
C TYR A 60 2.23 -8.79 -0.52
N ASP A 61 0.96 -8.77 -0.94
CA ASP A 61 0.48 -9.45 -2.14
C ASP A 61 1.24 -8.97 -3.39
N TYR A 62 1.52 -7.68 -3.50
CA TYR A 62 2.25 -7.12 -4.64
C TYR A 62 3.69 -7.67 -4.74
N PHE A 63 4.39 -7.90 -3.62
CA PHE A 63 5.74 -8.47 -3.66
C PHE A 63 5.76 -10.00 -3.79
N THR A 64 4.74 -10.69 -3.26
CA THR A 64 4.75 -12.15 -3.14
C THR A 64 3.99 -12.87 -4.24
N ASN A 65 2.96 -12.26 -4.84
CA ASN A 65 2.27 -12.80 -6.01
C ASN A 65 2.85 -12.20 -7.31
N LYS A 66 3.85 -12.88 -7.89
CA LYS A 66 4.30 -12.68 -9.28
C LYS A 66 3.56 -13.58 -10.25
#